data_AF-A0A8S1XRB7-F1
#
_entry.id   AF-A0A8S1XRB7-F1
#
_cell.length_a   1.000
_cell.length_b   1.000
_cell.length_c   1.000
_cell.angle_alpha   90.00
_cell.angle_beta   90.00
_cell.angle_gamma   90.00
#
_symmetry.space_group_name_H-M   'P 1'
#
loop_
_entity.id
_entity.type
_entity.pdbx_description
1 polymer ?
#
loop_
_entity_poly.entity_id
_entity_poly.type
_entity_poly.pdbx_seq_one_letter_code
_entity_poly.pdbx_strand_id
1 'polypeptide(L)'
;MELAIVLGLLGFEPAGKSRLNQLLPRVTCEGCTAFRDAVIKGNQLMLQLFALFCEKGMHEKFKFVHVILTDGEDNKSQTSLSEFLEYQKLIQQKLPPNILQTFYIGVNVENNNTVKQEMSAILKCSGKSASYYPISSNQINDIFQKIQMQIGIRVQEQGVIIENNQARFALRQQTYQPVVSMQVNNYIVLFTLDVSGSMSDHWYKVCSAVRSFLDTLGSNDLVLGITFNDTVQVLTATQQQQAAKKTQQTSTPQRTQQRTQSSQPQRQIKGVERTENESSCCQIF
;
A
#
# COMPACT_ATOMS: atom_id res chain seq x y z
N MET A 1 9.22 -24.40 -5.38
CA MET A 1 9.72 -23.32 -4.52
C MET A 1 8.88 -23.30 -3.26
N GLU A 2 9.52 -23.35 -2.09
CA GLU A 2 8.83 -23.39 -0.78
C GLU A 2 8.09 -22.06 -0.55
N LEU A 3 6.84 -22.10 -0.06
CA LEU A 3 5.97 -20.94 0.12
C LEU A 3 6.67 -19.80 0.90
N ALA A 4 7.45 -20.17 1.92
CA ALA A 4 8.24 -19.26 2.73
C ALA A 4 9.26 -18.45 1.91
N ILE A 5 9.87 -19.03 0.88
CA ILE A 5 10.83 -18.35 0.00
C ILE A 5 10.11 -17.28 -0.82
N VAL A 6 8.95 -17.61 -1.39
CA VAL A 6 8.17 -16.64 -2.19
C VAL A 6 7.66 -15.50 -1.33
N LEU A 7 7.16 -15.79 -0.13
CA LEU A 7 6.76 -14.76 0.84
C LEU A 7 7.91 -13.79 1.13
N GLY A 8 9.09 -14.32 1.45
CA GLY A 8 10.28 -13.50 1.69
C GLY A 8 10.75 -12.69 0.47
N LEU A 9 10.59 -13.23 -0.75
CA LEU A 9 10.89 -12.51 -2.00
C LEU A 9 9.89 -11.38 -2.29
N LEU A 10 8.63 -11.56 -1.92
CA LEU A 10 7.61 -10.51 -2.01
C LEU A 10 7.70 -9.51 -0.84
N GLY A 11 8.51 -9.82 0.17
CA GLY A 11 8.72 -9.01 1.37
C GLY A 11 7.70 -9.27 2.48
N PHE A 12 6.81 -10.25 2.35
CA PHE A 12 5.86 -10.58 3.42
C PHE A 12 6.57 -11.35 4.55
N GLU A 13 6.35 -10.91 5.78
CA GLU A 13 6.93 -11.50 6.98
C GLU A 13 5.82 -11.94 7.94
N PRO A 14 6.00 -13.03 8.71
CA PRO A 14 5.10 -13.32 9.83
C PRO A 14 5.09 -12.16 10.83
N ALA A 15 3.91 -11.75 11.31
CA ALA A 15 3.75 -10.58 12.17
C ALA A 15 4.66 -10.63 13.41
N GLY A 16 4.68 -11.76 14.13
CA GLY A 16 5.53 -11.96 15.31
C GLY A 16 7.05 -11.97 15.05
N LYS A 17 7.48 -11.99 13.79
CA LYS A 17 8.90 -11.90 13.38
C LYS A 17 9.18 -10.67 12.52
N SER A 18 8.23 -9.74 12.42
CA SER A 18 8.35 -8.61 11.51
C SER A 18 9.49 -7.68 11.93
N ARG A 19 10.26 -7.24 10.93
CA ARG A 19 11.33 -6.26 11.12
C ARG A 19 10.82 -4.82 11.08
N LEU A 20 9.53 -4.58 10.81
CA LEU A 20 8.98 -3.23 10.67
C LEU A 20 9.23 -2.33 11.89
N ASN A 21 9.09 -2.88 13.11
CA ASN A 21 9.38 -2.16 14.35
C ASN A 21 10.83 -1.66 14.45
N GLN A 22 11.76 -2.30 13.75
CA GLN A 22 13.18 -1.92 13.72
C GLN A 22 13.51 -1.01 12.52
N LEU A 23 12.80 -1.18 11.40
CA LEU A 23 13.07 -0.50 10.14
C LEU A 23 12.41 0.87 10.07
N LEU A 24 11.13 0.99 10.44
CA LEU A 24 10.37 2.23 10.31
C LEU A 24 11.01 3.43 11.04
N PRO A 25 11.49 3.30 12.30
CA PRO A 25 12.12 4.43 13.00
C PRO A 25 13.43 4.91 12.36
N ARG A 26 14.01 4.15 11.42
CA ARG A 26 15.25 4.50 10.71
C ARG A 26 14.99 5.20 9.37
N VAL A 27 13.73 5.25 8.93
CA VAL A 27 13.36 5.94 7.70
C VAL A 27 13.36 7.45 7.96
N THR A 28 14.00 8.19 7.07
CA THR A 28 14.02 9.66 7.11
C THR A 28 12.90 10.18 6.21
N CYS A 29 12.15 11.15 6.72
CA CYS A 29 11.07 11.79 5.97
C CYS A 29 11.64 12.91 5.09
N GLU A 30 11.55 12.77 3.78
CA GLU A 30 12.08 13.71 2.80
C GLU A 30 11.40 13.58 1.44
N GLY A 31 11.50 14.62 0.62
CA GLY A 31 11.02 14.59 -0.76
C GLY A 31 9.51 14.83 -0.90
N CYS A 32 9.00 14.44 -2.06
CA CYS A 32 7.60 14.63 -2.46
C CYS A 32 6.75 13.36 -2.23
N THR A 33 5.53 13.32 -2.75
CA THR A 33 4.53 12.26 -2.49
C THR A 33 4.13 11.57 -3.79
N ALA A 34 4.62 10.34 -4.02
CA ALA A 34 4.23 9.46 -5.13
C ALA A 34 3.16 8.43 -4.69
N PHE A 35 2.01 8.94 -4.26
CA PHE A 35 0.94 8.15 -3.63
C PHE A 35 0.35 7.07 -4.55
N ARG A 36 -0.10 7.42 -5.76
CA ARG A 36 -0.71 6.49 -6.74
C ARG A 36 0.24 5.35 -7.07
N ASP A 37 1.51 5.65 -7.33
CA ASP A 37 2.54 4.64 -7.64
C ASP A 37 2.76 3.68 -6.46
N ALA A 38 2.78 4.21 -5.23
CA ALA A 38 2.93 3.40 -4.02
C ALA A 38 1.76 2.44 -3.80
N VAL A 39 0.53 2.94 -3.98
CA VAL A 39 -0.69 2.11 -3.85
C VAL A 39 -0.75 1.05 -4.94
N ILE A 40 -0.42 1.38 -6.19
CA ILE A 40 -0.30 0.39 -7.28
C ILE A 40 0.71 -0.68 -6.91
N LYS A 41 1.89 -0.31 -6.43
CA LYS A 41 2.93 -1.28 -6.06
C LYS A 41 2.45 -2.23 -4.96
N GLY A 42 1.77 -1.70 -3.95
CA GLY A 42 1.14 -2.50 -2.90
C GLY A 42 0.13 -3.50 -3.43
N ASN A 43 -0.79 -3.03 -4.27
CA ASN A 43 -1.82 -3.85 -4.91
C ASN A 43 -1.24 -4.94 -5.82
N GLN A 44 -0.16 -4.65 -6.56
CA GLN A 44 0.54 -5.65 -7.37
C GLN A 44 1.12 -6.78 -6.50
N LEU A 45 1.74 -6.46 -5.36
CA LEU A 45 2.27 -7.46 -4.44
C LEU A 45 1.15 -8.31 -3.82
N MET A 46 0.01 -7.68 -3.47
CA MET A 46 -1.16 -8.41 -2.98
C MET A 46 -1.74 -9.36 -4.04
N LEU A 47 -1.85 -8.92 -5.31
CA LEU A 47 -2.31 -9.77 -6.40
C LEU A 47 -1.37 -10.96 -6.65
N GLN A 48 -0.06 -10.75 -6.60
CA GLN A 48 0.94 -11.81 -6.74
C GLN A 48 0.81 -12.84 -5.61
N LEU A 49 0.64 -12.37 -4.36
CA LEU A 49 0.44 -13.26 -3.22
C LEU A 49 -0.90 -14.00 -3.29
N PHE A 50 -1.97 -13.32 -3.70
CA PHE A 50 -3.28 -13.93 -3.88
C PHE A 50 -3.27 -15.04 -4.94
N ALA A 51 -2.62 -14.80 -6.08
CA ALA A 51 -2.46 -15.82 -7.11
C ALA A 51 -1.75 -17.08 -6.57
N LEU A 52 -0.66 -16.89 -5.82
CA LEU A 52 0.04 -17.98 -5.15
C LEU A 52 -0.85 -18.75 -4.16
N PHE A 53 -1.69 -18.04 -3.41
CA PHE A 53 -2.61 -18.67 -2.46
C PHE A 53 -3.75 -19.42 -3.17
N CYS A 54 -4.21 -18.93 -4.32
CA CYS A 54 -5.14 -19.66 -5.18
C CYS A 54 -4.53 -20.98 -5.66
N GLU A 55 -3.30 -20.95 -6.18
CA GLU A 55 -2.56 -22.15 -6.62
C GLU A 55 -2.38 -23.19 -5.51
N LYS A 56 -2.29 -22.75 -4.25
CA LYS A 56 -2.13 -23.61 -3.07
C LYS A 56 -3.45 -23.97 -2.37
N GLY A 57 -4.60 -23.51 -2.85
CA GLY A 57 -5.89 -23.75 -2.20
C GLY A 57 -6.02 -23.09 -0.82
N MET A 58 -5.31 -21.98 -0.59
CA MET A 58 -5.25 -21.27 0.69
C MET A 58 -6.00 -19.93 0.68
N HIS A 59 -6.49 -19.47 -0.47
CA HIS A 59 -7.07 -18.14 -0.66
C HIS A 59 -8.27 -17.81 0.25
N GLU A 60 -9.05 -18.80 0.67
CA GLU A 60 -10.18 -18.58 1.59
C GLU A 60 -9.77 -18.38 3.06
N LYS A 61 -8.53 -18.76 3.42
CA LYS A 61 -8.01 -18.71 4.80
C LYS A 61 -7.45 -17.34 5.19
N PHE A 62 -7.36 -16.41 4.23
CA PHE A 62 -6.73 -15.12 4.43
C PHE A 62 -7.62 -13.97 3.99
N LYS A 63 -7.50 -12.84 4.70
CA LYS A 63 -8.06 -11.55 4.31
C LYS A 63 -6.92 -10.55 4.14
N PHE A 64 -6.96 -9.78 3.07
CA PHE A 64 -6.06 -8.67 2.84
C PHE A 64 -6.58 -7.41 3.51
N VAL A 65 -5.70 -6.74 4.23
CA VAL A 65 -5.94 -5.44 4.85
C VAL A 65 -4.85 -4.50 4.35
N HIS A 66 -5.23 -3.45 3.63
CA HIS A 66 -4.29 -2.47 3.09
C HIS A 66 -4.49 -1.13 3.79
N VAL A 67 -3.57 -0.76 4.67
CA VAL A 67 -3.58 0.51 5.37
C VAL A 67 -2.65 1.48 4.65
N ILE A 68 -3.21 2.57 4.14
CA ILE A 68 -2.49 3.59 3.38
C ILE A 68 -2.59 4.90 4.16
N LEU A 69 -1.45 5.54 4.44
CA LEU A 69 -1.41 6.80 5.19
C LEU A 69 -0.58 7.84 4.44
N THR A 70 -1.13 9.04 4.29
CA THR A 70 -0.46 10.23 3.72
C THR A 70 -0.97 11.50 4.40
N ASP A 71 -0.16 12.57 4.39
CA ASP A 71 -0.53 13.90 4.86
C ASP A 71 -0.64 14.94 3.72
N GLY A 72 -0.54 14.50 2.45
CA GLY A 72 -0.40 15.40 1.32
C GLY A 72 -1.11 14.96 0.04
N GLU A 73 -1.03 15.83 -0.97
CA GLU A 73 -1.46 15.54 -2.34
C GLU A 73 -0.43 14.65 -3.06
N ASP A 74 -0.89 13.91 -4.06
CA ASP A 74 0.02 13.25 -5.00
C ASP A 74 0.61 14.28 -5.98
N ASN A 75 1.89 14.60 -5.81
CA ASN A 75 2.61 15.57 -6.63
C ASN A 75 3.82 14.98 -7.36
N LYS A 76 4.01 13.65 -7.29
CA LYS A 76 5.20 13.00 -7.88
C LYS A 76 4.94 11.68 -8.58
N SER A 77 3.77 11.07 -8.42
CA SER A 77 3.48 9.83 -9.13
C SER A 77 3.57 10.03 -10.63
N GLN A 78 4.17 9.04 -11.30
CA GLN A 78 4.18 8.95 -12.76
C GLN A 78 2.81 8.51 -13.29
N THR A 79 2.07 7.73 -12.50
CA THR A 79 0.71 7.33 -12.85
C THR A 79 -0.26 8.49 -12.72
N SER A 80 -1.03 8.74 -13.77
CA SER A 80 -2.10 9.74 -13.75
C SER A 80 -3.28 9.30 -12.87
N LEU A 81 -4.12 10.25 -12.45
CA LEU A 81 -5.34 9.92 -11.71
C LEU A 81 -6.26 8.98 -12.52
N SER A 82 -6.41 9.21 -13.84
CA SER A 82 -7.28 8.37 -14.69
C SER A 82 -6.83 6.92 -14.72
N GLU A 83 -5.54 6.69 -14.99
CA GLU A 83 -4.95 5.33 -15.00
C GLU A 83 -5.07 4.67 -13.62
N PHE A 84 -4.87 5.44 -12.55
CA PHE A 84 -5.03 4.93 -11.19
C PHE A 84 -6.47 4.50 -10.91
N LEU A 85 -7.47 5.28 -11.31
CA LEU A 85 -8.89 4.94 -11.12
C LEU A 85 -9.31 3.69 -11.91
N GLU A 86 -8.79 3.51 -13.13
CA GLU A 86 -8.99 2.26 -13.90
C GLU A 86 -8.37 1.07 -13.18
N TYR A 87 -7.16 1.26 -12.64
CA TYR A 87 -6.49 0.23 -11.85
C TYR A 87 -7.27 -0.12 -10.58
N GLN A 88 -7.88 0.85 -9.90
CA GLN A 88 -8.73 0.58 -8.72
C GLN A 88 -9.94 -0.30 -9.08
N LYS A 89 -10.57 -0.10 -10.24
CA LYS A 89 -11.66 -0.96 -10.72
C LYS A 89 -11.17 -2.39 -10.99
N LEU A 90 -9.99 -2.54 -11.59
CA LEU A 90 -9.37 -3.85 -11.80
C LEU A 90 -9.12 -4.58 -10.47
N ILE A 91 -8.61 -3.86 -9.46
CA ILE A 91 -8.41 -4.42 -8.12
C ILE A 91 -9.72 -4.85 -7.49
N GLN A 92 -10.77 -4.02 -7.56
CA GLN A 92 -12.09 -4.37 -7.04
C GLN A 92 -12.64 -5.68 -7.67
N GLN A 93 -12.41 -5.88 -8.97
CA GLN A 93 -12.85 -7.10 -9.67
C GLN A 93 -12.05 -8.34 -9.26
N LYS A 94 -10.74 -8.19 -9.04
CA LYS A 94 -9.84 -9.31 -8.70
C LYS A 94 -9.85 -9.66 -7.20
N LEU A 95 -10.00 -8.66 -6.35
CA LEU A 95 -9.98 -8.75 -4.89
C LEU A 95 -11.24 -8.09 -4.32
N PRO A 96 -12.39 -8.78 -4.35
CA PRO A 96 -13.66 -8.25 -3.87
C PRO A 96 -13.64 -7.91 -2.36
N PRO A 97 -14.66 -7.19 -1.85
CA PRO A 97 -14.68 -6.69 -0.46
C PRO A 97 -14.59 -7.77 0.63
N ASN A 98 -14.99 -8.99 0.32
CA ASN A 98 -14.85 -10.12 1.24
C ASN A 98 -13.40 -10.66 1.30
N ILE A 99 -12.49 -10.20 0.44
CA ILE A 99 -11.09 -10.61 0.37
C ILE A 99 -10.17 -9.44 0.74
N LEU A 100 -10.41 -8.25 0.21
CA LEU A 100 -9.60 -7.06 0.44
C LEU A 100 -10.42 -5.93 1.07
N GLN A 101 -9.87 -5.37 2.16
CA GLN A 101 -10.31 -4.11 2.72
C GLN A 101 -9.14 -3.11 2.73
N THR A 102 -9.34 -1.96 2.10
CA THR A 102 -8.38 -0.86 1.99
C THR A 102 -8.83 0.32 2.84
N PHE A 103 -7.91 0.86 3.63
CA PHE A 103 -8.12 1.97 4.54
C PHE A 103 -7.20 3.11 4.14
N TYR A 104 -7.76 4.14 3.52
CA TYR A 104 -7.07 5.39 3.22
C TYR A 104 -7.16 6.32 4.42
N ILE A 105 -6.02 6.78 4.93
CA ILE A 105 -5.90 7.68 6.07
C ILE A 105 -5.23 8.96 5.57
N GLY A 106 -5.95 10.07 5.64
CA GLY A 106 -5.44 11.40 5.31
C GLY A 106 -5.18 12.19 6.59
N VAL A 107 -3.93 12.56 6.85
CA VAL A 107 -3.54 13.31 8.05
C VAL A 107 -3.52 14.81 7.75
N ASN A 108 -4.31 15.61 8.46
CA ASN A 108 -4.41 17.08 8.31
C ASN A 108 -4.78 17.57 6.88
N VAL A 109 -5.45 16.73 6.09
CA VAL A 109 -5.86 17.04 4.70
C VAL A 109 -7.35 17.40 4.59
N GLU A 110 -8.06 17.55 5.71
CA GLU A 110 -9.50 17.81 5.75
C GLU A 110 -9.91 19.13 5.11
N ASN A 111 -8.99 20.06 4.88
CA ASN A 111 -9.25 21.32 4.19
C ASN A 111 -8.76 21.32 2.73
N ASN A 112 -8.12 20.24 2.28
CA ASN A 112 -7.62 20.13 0.93
C ASN A 112 -8.72 19.63 -0.03
N ASN A 113 -9.19 20.51 -0.92
CA ASN A 113 -10.25 20.20 -1.88
C ASN A 113 -9.79 19.20 -2.95
N THR A 114 -8.54 19.27 -3.40
CA THR A 114 -7.96 18.33 -4.37
C THR A 114 -8.00 16.91 -3.81
N VAL A 115 -7.45 16.71 -2.61
CA VAL A 115 -7.43 15.39 -1.93
C VAL A 115 -8.85 14.86 -1.75
N LYS A 116 -9.81 15.70 -1.33
CA LYS A 116 -11.22 15.28 -1.19
C LYS A 116 -11.82 14.79 -2.51
N GLN A 117 -11.60 15.51 -3.60
CA GLN A 117 -12.13 15.17 -4.92
C GLN A 117 -11.50 13.87 -5.44
N GLU A 118 -10.17 13.77 -5.39
CA GLU A 118 -9.46 12.55 -5.81
C GLU A 118 -9.90 11.35 -4.98
N MET A 119 -9.97 11.51 -3.65
CA MET A 119 -10.33 10.41 -2.77
C MET A 119 -11.79 9.98 -2.94
N SER A 120 -12.70 10.92 -3.21
CA SER A 120 -14.08 10.56 -3.59
C SER A 120 -14.13 9.75 -4.89
N ALA A 121 -13.29 10.08 -5.89
CA ALA A 121 -13.22 9.32 -7.14
C ALA A 121 -12.63 7.92 -6.93
N ILE A 122 -11.59 7.82 -6.09
CA ILE A 122 -10.95 6.56 -5.70
C ILE A 122 -11.96 5.64 -5.01
N LEU A 123 -12.65 6.13 -3.97
CA LEU A 123 -13.66 5.34 -3.26
C LEU A 123 -14.79 4.86 -4.18
N LYS A 124 -15.22 5.70 -5.14
CA LYS A 124 -16.23 5.31 -6.13
C LYS A 124 -15.76 4.13 -6.99
N CYS A 125 -14.47 4.09 -7.36
CA CYS A 125 -13.89 3.04 -8.17
C CYS A 125 -13.53 1.78 -7.37
N SER A 126 -13.17 1.92 -6.09
CA SER A 126 -12.86 0.80 -5.20
C SER A 126 -14.12 0.17 -4.57
N GLY A 127 -15.26 0.87 -4.58
CA GLY A 127 -16.53 0.40 -4.04
C GLY A 127 -16.47 0.12 -2.53
N LYS A 128 -17.10 -0.99 -2.09
CA LYS A 128 -17.16 -1.37 -0.67
C LYS A 128 -15.83 -1.86 -0.09
N SER A 129 -14.84 -2.16 -0.94
CA SER A 129 -13.52 -2.62 -0.50
C SER A 129 -12.68 -1.50 0.11
N ALA A 130 -13.09 -0.23 0.00
CA ALA A 130 -12.29 0.89 0.49
C ALA A 130 -13.06 1.79 1.47
N SER A 131 -12.31 2.43 2.37
CA SER A 131 -12.82 3.46 3.28
C SER A 131 -11.78 4.57 3.43
N TYR A 132 -12.25 5.80 3.66
CA TYR A 132 -11.39 6.96 3.83
C TYR A 132 -11.64 7.64 5.18
N TYR A 133 -10.55 8.02 5.85
CA TYR A 133 -10.56 8.67 7.15
C TYR A 133 -9.66 9.91 7.11
N PRO A 134 -10.25 11.11 6.92
CA PRO A 134 -9.54 12.35 7.20
C PRO A 134 -9.44 12.51 8.72
N ILE A 135 -8.23 12.66 9.23
CA ILE A 135 -7.95 12.74 10.66
C ILE A 135 -6.93 13.84 10.94
N SER A 136 -6.91 14.34 12.17
CA SER A 136 -5.81 15.18 12.65
C SER A 136 -4.65 14.32 13.16
N SER A 137 -3.43 14.88 13.17
CA SER A 137 -2.22 14.12 13.55
C SER A 137 -2.22 13.52 14.96
N ASN A 138 -3.05 14.01 15.88
CA ASN A 138 -3.22 13.42 17.22
C ASN A 138 -4.10 12.15 17.23
N GLN A 139 -4.87 11.89 16.17
CA GLN A 139 -5.78 10.75 16.04
C GLN A 139 -5.16 9.55 15.30
N ILE A 140 -3.87 9.61 14.94
CA ILE A 140 -3.19 8.54 14.18
C ILE A 140 -3.27 7.19 14.92
N ASN A 141 -3.06 7.16 16.23
CA ASN A 141 -3.20 5.92 17.00
C ASN A 141 -4.66 5.43 17.03
N ASP A 142 -5.60 6.35 17.27
CA ASP A 142 -7.03 6.05 17.39
C ASP A 142 -7.59 5.44 16.09
N ILE A 143 -7.16 5.94 14.92
CA ILE A 143 -7.62 5.38 13.65
C ILE A 143 -7.06 3.98 13.41
N PHE A 144 -5.83 3.68 13.80
CA PHE A 144 -5.28 2.32 13.70
C PHE A 144 -6.05 1.36 14.61
N GLN A 145 -6.37 1.77 15.84
CA GLN A 145 -7.24 1.01 16.76
C GLN A 145 -8.64 0.77 16.19
N LYS A 146 -9.24 1.81 15.60
CA LYS A 146 -10.53 1.68 14.92
C LYS A 146 -10.47 0.71 13.76
N ILE A 147 -9.42 0.73 12.95
CA ILE A 147 -9.22 -0.20 11.84
C ILE A 147 -9.13 -1.63 12.37
N GLN A 148 -8.33 -1.88 13.42
CA GLN A 148 -8.21 -3.20 14.07
C GLN A 148 -9.57 -3.74 14.51
N MET A 149 -10.37 -2.89 15.17
CA MET A 149 -11.73 -3.25 15.59
C MET A 149 -12.64 -3.57 14.40
N GLN A 150 -12.57 -2.78 13.32
CA GLN A 150 -13.41 -2.96 12.13
C GLN A 150 -13.11 -4.27 11.38
N ILE A 151 -11.84 -4.66 11.29
CA ILE A 151 -11.46 -5.93 10.65
C ILE A 151 -11.65 -7.13 11.58
N GLY A 152 -12.03 -6.91 12.84
CA GLY A 152 -12.29 -7.97 13.82
C GLY A 152 -11.04 -8.50 14.52
N ILE A 153 -9.90 -7.82 14.40
CA ILE A 153 -8.71 -8.09 15.21
C ILE A 153 -9.02 -7.55 16.61
N ARG A 154 -9.51 -8.42 17.48
CA ARG A 154 -9.74 -8.07 18.88
C ARG A 154 -8.45 -8.26 19.66
N VAL A 155 -8.05 -7.19 20.36
CA VAL A 155 -7.19 -7.31 21.53
C VAL A 155 -7.91 -8.24 22.50
N GLN A 156 -7.33 -9.39 22.80
CA GLN A 156 -7.74 -10.17 23.96
C GLN A 156 -7.29 -9.40 25.21
N GLU A 157 -7.97 -8.29 25.52
CA GLU A 157 -7.86 -7.75 26.88
C GLU A 157 -8.57 -8.76 27.78
N GLN A 158 -7.78 -9.43 28.61
CA GLN A 158 -8.26 -10.30 29.66
C GLN A 158 -9.35 -9.55 30.43
N GLY A 159 -10.58 -10.07 30.37
CA GLY A 159 -11.72 -9.47 31.05
C GLY A 159 -11.41 -9.28 32.53
N VAL A 160 -11.35 -8.03 32.97
CA VAL A 160 -11.35 -7.69 34.39
C VAL A 160 -12.75 -8.01 34.91
N ILE A 161 -12.84 -9.09 35.70
CA ILE A 161 -14.02 -9.34 36.53
C ILE A 161 -14.00 -8.25 37.61
N ILE A 162 -14.88 -7.26 37.47
CA ILE A 162 -15.22 -6.39 38.60
C ILE A 162 -16.14 -7.20 39.50
N GLU A 163 -15.55 -7.92 40.45
CA GLU A 163 -16.26 -8.49 41.60
C GLU A 163 -16.70 -7.33 42.50
N ASN A 164 -17.94 -6.86 42.32
CA ASN A 164 -18.54 -5.92 43.26
C ASN A 164 -19.16 -6.72 44.41
N ASN A 165 -18.59 -6.59 45.60
CA ASN A 165 -18.70 -7.55 46.69
C ASN A 165 -20.04 -7.49 47.49
N GLN A 166 -21.12 -6.93 46.93
CA GLN A 166 -22.40 -6.80 47.63
C GLN A 166 -23.61 -6.81 46.69
N ALA A 167 -23.92 -7.95 46.06
CA ALA A 167 -25.29 -8.25 45.62
C ALA A 167 -25.44 -9.77 45.37
N ARG A 168 -25.95 -10.49 46.37
CA ARG A 168 -26.46 -11.87 46.17
C ARG A 168 -27.82 -11.78 45.49
N PHE A 169 -27.85 -11.84 44.16
CA PHE A 169 -29.03 -12.26 43.42
C PHE A 169 -28.78 -13.65 42.85
N ALA A 170 -29.48 -14.63 43.43
CA ALA A 170 -29.60 -15.97 42.88
C ALA A 170 -30.45 -15.91 41.60
N LEU A 171 -29.81 -15.59 40.48
CA LEU A 171 -30.32 -15.93 39.16
C LEU A 171 -29.43 -17.02 38.60
N ARG A 172 -30.01 -18.23 38.55
CA ARG A 172 -29.65 -19.39 37.74
C ARG A 172 -28.54 -19.03 36.74
N GLN A 173 -27.28 -19.42 37.05
CA GLN A 173 -26.17 -19.35 36.11
C GLN A 173 -26.56 -20.22 34.91
N GLN A 174 -27.18 -19.61 33.90
CA GLN A 174 -27.00 -20.06 32.54
C GLN A 174 -25.52 -19.86 32.28
N THR A 175 -24.80 -20.97 32.28
CA THR A 175 -23.44 -21.05 31.77
C THR A 175 -23.50 -20.57 30.32
N TYR A 176 -23.37 -19.26 30.12
CA TYR A 176 -23.04 -18.70 28.82
C TYR A 176 -21.64 -19.20 28.51
N GLN A 177 -21.56 -20.38 27.91
CA GLN A 177 -20.42 -20.74 27.08
C GLN A 177 -20.45 -19.73 25.94
N PRO A 178 -19.52 -18.77 25.85
CA PRO A 178 -19.42 -17.96 24.65
C PRO A 178 -18.88 -18.89 23.56
N VAL A 179 -19.75 -19.67 22.93
CA VAL A 179 -19.44 -20.33 21.66
C VAL A 179 -19.57 -19.26 20.58
N VAL A 180 -18.69 -18.26 20.64
CA VAL A 180 -18.38 -17.50 19.45
C VAL A 180 -17.41 -18.40 18.69
N SER A 181 -17.92 -19.22 17.78
CA SER A 181 -17.09 -19.85 16.77
C SER A 181 -16.59 -18.73 15.85
N MET A 182 -15.58 -17.98 16.31
CA MET A 182 -14.87 -17.05 15.45
C MET A 182 -14.19 -17.91 14.39
N GLN A 183 -14.59 -17.73 13.13
CA GLN A 183 -13.73 -18.13 12.02
C GLN A 183 -12.42 -17.34 12.20
N VAL A 184 -11.38 -18.04 12.62
CA VAL A 184 -10.02 -17.49 12.70
C VAL A 184 -9.57 -17.25 11.27
N ASN A 185 -9.84 -16.05 10.76
CA ASN A 185 -9.25 -15.59 9.51
C ASN A 185 -7.82 -15.15 9.83
N ASN A 186 -6.86 -15.61 9.05
CA ASN A 186 -5.53 -15.03 9.09
C ASN A 186 -5.55 -13.74 8.25
N TYR A 187 -4.78 -12.74 8.66
CA TYR A 187 -4.71 -11.45 7.98
C TYR A 187 -3.39 -11.29 7.25
N ILE A 188 -3.45 -10.69 6.07
CA ILE A 188 -2.30 -10.16 5.36
C ILE A 188 -2.41 -8.64 5.41
N VAL A 189 -1.59 -8.01 6.25
CA VAL A 189 -1.62 -6.57 6.50
C VAL A 189 -0.51 -5.88 5.73
N LEU A 190 -0.89 -5.03 4.79
CA LEU A 190 0.03 -4.18 4.05
C LEU A 190 -0.07 -2.74 4.57
N PHE A 191 1.06 -2.20 5.03
CA PHE A 191 1.19 -0.78 5.34
C PHE A 191 1.86 -0.08 4.15
N THR A 192 1.23 0.97 3.62
CA THR A 192 1.81 1.86 2.61
C THR A 192 1.85 3.26 3.18
N LEU A 193 3.03 3.69 3.60
CA LEU A 193 3.23 4.82 4.51
C LEU A 193 4.01 5.93 3.82
N ASP A 194 3.44 7.12 3.82
CA ASP A 194 4.09 8.31 3.30
C ASP A 194 5.27 8.72 4.20
N VAL A 195 6.41 8.98 3.58
CA VAL A 195 7.64 9.48 4.18
C VAL A 195 8.16 10.71 3.43
N SER A 196 7.27 11.47 2.80
CA SER A 196 7.56 12.81 2.28
C SER A 196 8.00 13.76 3.40
N GLY A 197 8.58 14.91 3.04
CA GLY A 197 9.12 15.85 4.02
C GLY A 197 8.10 16.36 5.05
N SER A 198 6.83 16.49 4.65
CA SER A 198 5.73 16.95 5.53
C SER A 198 5.44 15.96 6.67
N MET A 199 5.72 14.67 6.48
CA MET A 199 5.47 13.64 7.46
C MET A 199 6.44 13.64 8.65
N SER A 200 7.53 14.43 8.59
CA SER A 200 8.60 14.43 9.60
C SER A 200 8.10 14.64 11.04
N ASP A 201 7.17 15.57 11.25
CA ASP A 201 6.58 15.88 12.56
C ASP A 201 5.55 14.83 13.04
N HIS A 202 5.17 13.89 12.18
CA HIS A 202 4.13 12.89 12.44
C HIS A 202 4.66 11.46 12.43
N TRP A 203 5.86 11.25 11.89
CA TRP A 203 6.42 9.93 11.62
C TRP A 203 6.56 9.04 12.86
N TYR A 204 6.97 9.62 13.99
CA TYR A 204 7.08 8.87 15.24
C TYR A 204 5.73 8.32 15.70
N LYS A 205 4.62 9.04 15.45
CA LYS A 205 3.26 8.59 15.77
C LYS A 205 2.85 7.45 14.85
N VAL A 206 3.17 7.55 13.55
CA VAL A 206 2.94 6.47 12.59
C VAL A 206 3.71 5.20 13.00
N CYS A 207 4.98 5.33 13.36
CA CYS A 207 5.79 4.21 13.86
C CYS A 207 5.16 3.56 15.11
N SER A 208 4.70 4.38 16.06
CA SER A 208 4.01 3.91 17.27
C SER A 208 2.70 3.20 16.95
N ALA A 209 1.91 3.73 16.03
CA ALA A 209 0.63 3.17 15.61
C ALA A 209 0.81 1.82 14.90
N VAL A 210 1.78 1.73 13.98
CA VAL A 210 2.12 0.47 13.30
C VAL A 210 2.60 -0.56 14.30
N ARG A 211 3.48 -0.19 15.24
CA ARG A 211 3.94 -1.11 16.30
C ARG A 211 2.76 -1.67 17.10
N SER A 212 1.88 -0.78 17.57
CA SER A 212 0.68 -1.17 18.32
C SER A 212 -0.24 -2.06 17.48
N PHE A 213 -0.30 -1.82 16.17
CA PHE A 213 -1.04 -2.68 15.25
C PHE A 213 -0.45 -4.09 15.17
N LEU A 214 0.86 -4.18 14.98
CA LEU A 214 1.59 -5.44 14.89
C LEU A 214 1.45 -6.29 16.16
N ASP A 215 1.46 -5.66 17.33
CA ASP A 215 1.36 -6.35 18.63
C ASP A 215 0.00 -7.06 18.83
N THR A 216 -1.01 -6.76 18.01
CA THR A 216 -2.34 -7.41 18.07
C THR A 216 -2.53 -8.53 17.05
N LEU A 217 -1.60 -8.67 16.10
CA LEU A 217 -1.70 -9.67 15.05
C LEU A 217 -1.37 -11.07 15.59
N GLY A 218 -2.07 -12.07 15.04
CA GLY A 218 -1.86 -13.47 15.35
C GLY A 218 -0.55 -14.03 14.77
N SER A 219 -0.14 -15.21 15.24
CA SER A 219 1.10 -15.87 14.83
C SER A 219 1.14 -16.26 13.35
N ASN A 220 -0.03 -16.38 12.71
CA ASN A 220 -0.18 -16.78 11.31
C ASN A 220 -0.42 -15.59 10.37
N ASP A 221 -0.52 -14.38 10.92
CA ASP A 221 -0.73 -13.18 10.13
C ASP A 221 0.58 -12.78 9.44
N LEU A 222 0.45 -12.25 8.24
CA LEU A 222 1.56 -11.78 7.43
C LEU A 222 1.50 -10.26 7.33
N VAL A 223 2.68 -9.64 7.29
CA VAL A 223 2.80 -8.18 7.22
C VAL A 223 3.82 -7.76 6.18
N LEU A 224 3.56 -6.62 5.56
CA LEU A 224 4.42 -5.97 4.58
C LEU A 224 4.41 -4.47 4.83
N GLY A 225 5.59 -3.85 4.80
CA GLY A 225 5.71 -2.38 4.87
C GLY A 225 6.30 -1.83 3.58
N ILE A 226 5.59 -0.86 3.02
CA ILE A 226 6.02 -0.02 1.93
C ILE A 226 6.11 1.40 2.46
N THR A 227 7.23 2.07 2.21
CA THR A 227 7.36 3.51 2.39
C THR A 227 7.44 4.19 1.05
N PHE A 228 6.91 5.39 0.96
CA PHE A 228 6.97 6.15 -0.27
C PHE A 228 7.20 7.64 -0.04
N ASN A 229 7.99 8.22 -0.93
CA ASN A 229 8.16 9.66 -1.12
C ASN A 229 8.19 9.94 -2.62
N ASP A 230 9.27 10.53 -3.16
CA ASP A 230 9.58 10.52 -4.58
C ASP A 230 9.72 9.11 -5.17
N THR A 231 10.02 8.12 -4.34
CA THR A 231 10.22 6.73 -4.73
C THR A 231 9.44 5.78 -3.83
N VAL A 232 9.13 4.59 -4.34
CA VAL A 232 8.44 3.54 -3.60
C VAL A 232 9.44 2.46 -3.16
N GLN A 233 9.53 2.22 -1.86
CA GLN A 233 10.43 1.24 -1.27
C GLN A 233 9.68 0.18 -0.46
N VAL A 234 9.97 -1.09 -0.74
CA VAL A 234 9.52 -2.22 0.09
C VAL A 234 10.55 -2.45 1.18
N LEU A 235 10.19 -2.23 2.45
CA LEU A 235 11.11 -2.26 3.58
C LEU A 235 11.53 -3.69 3.97
N THR A 236 10.60 -4.63 3.88
CA THR A 236 10.77 -6.01 4.35
C THR A 236 11.29 -6.96 3.26
N ALA A 237 11.46 -6.48 2.03
CA ALA A 237 12.07 -7.28 0.96
C ALA A 237 13.53 -7.65 1.31
N THR A 238 13.93 -8.89 1.01
CA THR A 238 15.32 -9.34 1.22
C THR A 238 16.31 -8.52 0.40
N GLN A 239 17.49 -8.23 0.99
CA GLN A 239 18.55 -7.38 0.42
C GLN A 239 18.98 -7.78 -1.01
N GLN A 240 18.75 -9.02 -1.44
CA GLN A 240 19.04 -9.47 -2.81
C GLN A 240 18.29 -8.69 -3.89
N GLN A 241 17.08 -8.16 -3.62
CA GLN A 241 16.38 -7.28 -4.56
C GLN A 241 16.85 -5.82 -4.52
N GLN A 242 17.38 -5.35 -3.38
CA GLN A 242 17.87 -3.98 -3.23
C GLN A 242 19.26 -3.81 -3.88
N ALA A 243 20.10 -4.85 -3.87
CA ALA A 243 21.42 -4.84 -4.51
C ALA A 243 21.34 -4.82 -6.06
N ALA A 244 20.33 -5.46 -6.65
CA ALA A 244 20.16 -5.50 -8.11
C ALA A 244 19.82 -4.13 -8.73
N LYS A 245 19.27 -3.18 -7.95
CA LYS A 245 18.97 -1.82 -8.43
C LYS A 245 20.18 -0.88 -8.42
N LYS A 246 21.19 -1.12 -7.57
CA LYS A 246 22.39 -0.25 -7.53
C LYS A 246 23.34 -0.46 -8.72
N THR A 247 23.23 -1.58 -9.43
CA THR A 247 24.14 -1.90 -10.55
C THR A 247 23.71 -1.28 -11.90
N GLN A 248 22.52 -0.68 -12.00
CA GLN A 248 22.01 -0.10 -13.27
C GLN A 248 22.13 1.44 -13.38
N GLN A 249 22.65 2.15 -12.37
CA GLN A 249 22.77 3.62 -12.41
C GLN A 249 24.21 4.15 -12.57
N THR A 250 25.20 3.29 -12.76
CA THR A 250 26.59 3.70 -13.10
C THR A 250 26.97 3.22 -14.50
N SER A 251 26.39 3.84 -15.52
CA SER A 251 26.97 3.85 -16.87
C SER A 251 26.74 5.22 -17.51
N THR A 252 27.46 6.23 -17.02
CA THR A 252 27.66 7.48 -17.76
C THR A 252 28.67 7.22 -18.88
N PRO A 253 28.34 7.38 -20.17
CA PRO A 253 29.34 7.32 -21.22
C PRO A 253 30.18 8.60 -21.18
N GLN A 254 31.49 8.44 -21.03
CA GLN A 254 32.45 9.51 -21.17
C GLN A 254 32.41 10.08 -22.59
N ARG A 255 32.41 11.42 -22.63
CA ARG A 255 32.36 12.30 -23.78
C ARG A 255 33.74 12.33 -24.46
N THR A 256 33.89 11.68 -25.61
CA THR A 256 35.08 11.84 -26.46
C THR A 256 34.92 13.08 -27.33
N GLN A 257 35.72 14.11 -27.04
CA GLN A 257 35.91 15.27 -27.91
C GLN A 257 36.71 14.85 -29.14
N GLN A 258 36.15 15.02 -30.35
CA GLN A 258 36.98 15.21 -31.55
C GLN A 258 36.44 16.35 -32.40
N ARG A 259 37.41 17.11 -32.88
CA ARG A 259 37.41 18.45 -33.45
C ARG A 259 37.81 18.29 -34.91
N THR A 260 36.99 18.74 -35.85
CA THR A 260 37.47 19.04 -37.21
C THR A 260 36.60 20.09 -37.88
N GLN A 261 37.29 20.99 -38.59
CA GLN A 261 36.81 22.24 -39.15
C GLN A 261 36.21 22.07 -40.55
N SER A 262 35.32 23.01 -40.89
CA SER A 262 35.10 23.68 -42.19
C SER A 262 34.97 22.86 -43.47
N SER A 263 33.82 22.99 -44.15
CA SER A 263 33.68 23.77 -45.41
C SER A 263 32.23 23.70 -45.96
N GLN A 264 31.67 24.88 -46.24
CA GLN A 264 30.56 25.09 -47.20
C GLN A 264 31.17 25.12 -48.64
N PRO A 265 30.40 25.00 -49.77
CA PRO A 265 29.18 25.78 -50.00
C PRO A 265 28.11 25.26 -51.02
N GLN A 266 27.07 26.10 -51.20
CA GLN A 266 26.19 26.31 -52.38
C GLN A 266 24.96 25.39 -52.61
N ARG A 267 23.74 25.97 -52.52
CA ARG A 267 22.81 26.43 -53.63
C ARG A 267 22.25 25.22 -54.43
N GLN A 268 20.96 25.00 -54.70
CA GLN A 268 19.85 25.90 -55.09
C GLN A 268 18.58 25.03 -55.36
N ILE A 269 17.39 25.62 -55.18
CA ILE A 269 16.20 25.57 -56.07
C ILE A 269 15.13 24.42 -55.99
N LYS A 270 13.89 24.89 -55.74
CA LYS A 270 12.51 24.59 -56.26
C LYS A 270 11.90 23.17 -56.25
N GLY A 271 10.58 23.16 -56.00
CA GLY A 271 9.60 22.18 -56.49
C GLY A 271 8.69 21.66 -55.37
N VAL A 272 7.56 22.31 -55.06
CA VAL A 272 6.20 22.07 -55.60
C VAL A 272 5.54 20.79 -55.08
N GLU A 273 4.30 20.99 -54.63
CA GLU A 273 3.37 20.11 -53.93
C GLU A 273 2.75 18.96 -54.74
N ARG A 274 2.19 18.00 -53.98
CA ARG A 274 1.02 17.11 -54.25
C ARG A 274 1.23 16.03 -55.34
N THR A 275 0.76 14.80 -55.20
CA THR A 275 -0.54 14.30 -54.71
C THR A 275 -0.45 12.83 -54.27
N GLU A 276 -1.32 12.47 -53.32
CA GLU A 276 -2.17 11.25 -53.25
C GLU A 276 -1.65 9.94 -53.87
N ASN A 277 -1.63 8.84 -53.13
CA ASN A 277 -2.81 7.97 -53.00
C ASN A 277 -2.59 6.77 -52.06
N GLU A 278 -3.71 6.31 -51.50
CA GLU A 278 -4.06 4.91 -51.25
C GLU A 278 -3.51 4.13 -50.04
N SER A 279 -4.45 3.83 -49.13
CA SER A 279 -5.02 2.48 -48.93
C SER A 279 -4.64 1.72 -47.66
N SER A 280 -5.71 1.30 -46.96
CA SER A 280 -5.88 -0.02 -46.30
C SER A 280 -5.03 -0.29 -45.05
N CYS A 281 -5.43 -1.03 -44.02
CA CYS A 281 -6.65 -1.65 -43.49
C CYS A 281 -6.17 -2.38 -42.20
N CYS A 282 -7.10 -2.93 -41.40
CA CYS A 282 -6.89 -3.90 -40.31
C CYS A 282 -6.30 -3.30 -39.01
N GLN A 283 -7.06 -3.09 -37.92
CA GLN A 283 -7.69 -4.09 -37.03
C GLN A 283 -6.89 -5.39 -36.92
N ILE A 284 -6.47 -5.76 -35.70
CA ILE A 284 -6.84 -7.01 -35.03
C ILE A 284 -6.01 -7.22 -33.73
N PHE A 285 -6.75 -7.56 -32.67
CA PHE A 285 -6.47 -8.12 -31.32
C PHE A 285 -5.57 -7.37 -30.32
#